data_AF-A0A9Q0HUH1-F1
#
_entry.id   AF-A0A9Q0HUH1-F1
#
_cell.length_a   1.000
_cell.length_b   1.000
_cell.length_c   1.000
_cell.angle_alpha   90.00
_cell.angle_beta   90.00
_cell.angle_gamma   90.00
#
_symmetry.space_group_name_H-M   'P 1'
#
loop_
_entity.id
_entity.type
_entity.pdbx_description
1 polymer ?
#
loop_
_entity_poly.entity_id
_entity_poly.type
_entity_poly.pdbx_seq_one_letter_code
_entity_poly.pdbx_strand_id
1 'polypeptide(L)'
;MREKEEKKKRVDAASEELERRSKYLSSLIERTKIKAESDQEEATKEPRKRKEKEKVKEEDRRGEAVGGEADEGEKEFMKKVRVRAADMAAALQRRAFRCAREVFDTMPKLESKRLALALKKEFDTTYGPAWHCIVGTSFGSYVTHSLGGFLYFSIDKVYILLFRTAVEPLAH
;
A
#
# COMPACT_ATOMS: atom_id res chain seq x y z
N MET A 1 -33.80 8.43 37.74
CA MET A 1 -34.05 7.03 37.27
C MET A 1 -34.31 6.96 35.77
N ARG A 2 -35.22 7.78 35.20
CA ARG A 2 -35.55 7.78 33.76
C ARG A 2 -34.35 7.92 32.81
N GLU A 3 -33.40 8.80 33.11
CA GLU A 3 -32.23 9.03 32.23
C GLU A 3 -31.25 7.85 32.15
N LYS A 4 -31.11 7.07 33.23
CA LYS A 4 -30.29 5.84 33.24
C LYS A 4 -30.96 4.74 32.42
N GLU A 5 -32.28 4.68 32.46
CA GLU A 5 -33.08 3.71 31.70
C GLU A 5 -33.05 4.01 30.19
N GLU A 6 -33.07 5.29 29.81
CA GLU A 6 -32.98 5.73 28.42
C GLU A 6 -31.60 5.47 27.82
N LYS A 7 -30.52 5.73 28.58
CA LYS A 7 -29.15 5.37 28.19
C LYS A 7 -28.99 3.86 27.98
N LYS A 8 -29.57 3.03 28.85
CA LYS A 8 -29.57 1.57 28.70
C LYS A 8 -30.26 1.14 27.40
N LYS A 9 -31.46 1.66 27.12
CA LYS A 9 -32.20 1.38 25.87
C LYS A 9 -31.40 1.74 24.61
N ARG A 10 -30.67 2.87 24.63
CA ARG A 10 -29.82 3.28 23.50
C ARG A 10 -28.62 2.36 23.29
N VAL A 11 -28.00 1.90 24.37
CA VAL A 11 -26.87 0.95 24.30
C VAL A 11 -27.33 -0.41 23.79
N ASP A 12 -28.47 -0.90 24.29
CA ASP A 12 -29.04 -2.18 23.85
C ASP A 12 -29.41 -2.12 22.35
N ALA A 13 -30.05 -1.04 21.89
CA ALA A 13 -30.35 -0.83 20.48
C ALA A 13 -29.09 -0.75 19.58
N ALA A 14 -28.03 -0.09 20.07
CA ALA A 14 -26.75 -0.03 19.35
C ALA A 14 -26.07 -1.41 19.28
N SER A 15 -26.18 -2.21 20.34
CA SER A 15 -25.65 -3.58 20.38
C SER A 15 -26.38 -4.50 19.40
N GLU A 16 -27.71 -4.42 19.35
CA GLU A 16 -28.53 -5.20 18.41
C GLU A 16 -28.22 -4.85 16.95
N GLU A 17 -28.05 -3.57 16.65
CA GLU A 17 -27.66 -3.12 15.30
C GLU A 17 -26.25 -3.60 14.92
N LEU A 18 -25.31 -3.59 15.87
CA LEU A 18 -23.96 -4.11 15.64
C LEU A 18 -23.97 -5.63 15.37
N GLU A 19 -24.77 -6.39 16.12
CA GLU A 19 -24.94 -7.83 15.87
C GLU A 19 -25.57 -8.12 14.52
N ARG A 20 -26.57 -7.33 14.10
CA ARG A 20 -27.19 -7.46 12.77
C ARG A 20 -26.17 -7.22 11.66
N ARG A 21 -25.35 -6.17 11.79
CA ARG A 21 -24.27 -5.87 10.84
C ARG A 21 -23.20 -6.96 10.81
N SER A 22 -22.83 -7.50 11.98
CA SER A 22 -21.89 -8.61 12.09
C SER A 22 -22.40 -9.85 11.35
N LYS A 23 -23.65 -10.26 11.59
CA LYS A 23 -24.29 -11.39 10.89
C LYS A 23 -24.37 -11.19 9.37
N TYR A 24 -24.71 -9.98 8.92
CA TYR A 24 -24.76 -9.65 7.49
C TYR A 24 -23.39 -9.73 6.83
N LEU A 25 -22.35 -9.17 7.49
CA LEU A 25 -20.96 -9.27 7.04
C LEU A 25 -20.49 -10.72 7.00
N SER A 26 -20.78 -11.53 8.02
CA SER A 26 -20.46 -12.97 8.02
C SER A 26 -21.12 -13.69 6.84
N SER A 27 -22.40 -13.38 6.54
CA SER A 27 -23.10 -13.97 5.40
C SER A 27 -22.52 -13.53 4.05
N LEU A 28 -22.09 -12.27 3.91
CA LEU A 28 -21.40 -11.77 2.70
C LEU A 28 -20.04 -12.45 2.51
N ILE A 29 -19.30 -12.67 3.59
CA ILE A 29 -18.01 -13.37 3.57
C ILE A 29 -18.22 -14.84 3.17
N GLU A 30 -19.25 -15.49 3.69
CA GLU A 30 -19.57 -16.88 3.36
C GLU A 30 -20.02 -17.01 1.89
N ARG A 31 -20.87 -16.10 1.40
CA ARG A 31 -21.25 -16.06 -0.03
C ARG A 31 -20.08 -15.79 -0.96
N THR A 32 -19.13 -14.95 -0.56
CA THR A 32 -17.92 -14.70 -1.37
C THR A 32 -16.94 -15.88 -1.33
N LYS A 33 -16.86 -16.62 -0.21
CA LYS A 33 -16.13 -17.90 -0.15
C LYS A 33 -16.76 -18.97 -1.04
N ILE A 34 -18.08 -19.16 -0.96
CA ILE A 34 -18.80 -20.13 -1.80
C ILE A 34 -18.63 -19.80 -3.29
N LYS A 35 -18.69 -18.52 -3.67
CA LYS A 35 -18.46 -18.07 -5.05
C LYS A 35 -17.02 -18.31 -5.52
N ALA A 36 -16.03 -18.13 -4.65
CA ALA A 36 -14.63 -18.42 -4.96
C ALA A 36 -14.36 -19.94 -5.08
N GLU A 37 -15.12 -20.77 -4.37
CA GLU A 37 -15.04 -22.24 -4.44
C GLU A 37 -15.72 -22.78 -5.71
N SER A 38 -16.85 -22.21 -6.16
CA SER A 38 -17.51 -22.64 -7.41
C SER A 38 -16.71 -22.30 -8.67
N ASP A 39 -15.92 -21.22 -8.65
CA ASP A 39 -15.10 -20.81 -9.79
C ASP A 39 -13.84 -21.70 -9.97
N GLN A 40 -13.50 -22.58 -9.01
CA GLN A 40 -12.36 -23.50 -9.09
C GLN A 40 -12.72 -24.94 -9.52
N GLU A 41 -14.00 -25.32 -9.55
CA GLU A 41 -14.42 -26.72 -9.75
C GLU A 41 -14.57 -27.15 -11.22
N GLU A 42 -14.47 -26.23 -12.19
CA GLU A 42 -14.56 -26.55 -13.63
C GLU A 42 -13.20 -26.84 -14.29
N ALA A 43 -12.08 -26.56 -13.61
CA ALA A 43 -10.74 -26.83 -14.11
C ALA A 43 -10.00 -27.86 -13.26
N THR A 44 -9.94 -29.10 -13.76
CA THR A 44 -8.99 -30.19 -13.45
C THR A 44 -9.47 -31.35 -12.55
N LYS A 45 -9.73 -32.49 -13.21
CA LYS A 45 -9.79 -33.84 -12.62
C LYS A 45 -8.36 -34.35 -12.34
N GLU A 46 -8.01 -34.51 -11.06
CA GLU A 46 -7.18 -35.52 -10.32
C GLU A 46 -6.11 -36.43 -11.00
N PRO A 47 -5.20 -37.18 -10.26
CA PRO A 47 -4.81 -37.10 -8.82
C PRO A 47 -3.30 -37.42 -8.47
N ARG A 48 -2.88 -37.13 -7.21
CA ARG A 48 -2.18 -38.04 -6.23
C ARG A 48 -1.02 -37.45 -5.36
N LYS A 49 -1.28 -37.43 -4.03
CA LYS A 49 -0.46 -37.86 -2.86
C LYS A 49 0.97 -37.29 -2.63
N ARG A 50 1.14 -36.47 -1.58
CA ARG A 50 1.71 -36.80 -0.23
C ARG A 50 2.27 -35.58 0.53
N LYS A 51 1.89 -35.52 1.82
CA LYS A 51 2.63 -35.11 3.04
C LYS A 51 2.89 -33.61 3.33
N GLU A 52 2.65 -33.31 4.62
CA GLU A 52 2.87 -32.07 5.38
C GLU A 52 4.18 -31.35 5.10
N LYS A 53 4.14 -30.00 5.06
CA LYS A 53 4.69 -29.12 6.12
C LYS A 53 4.52 -27.64 5.75
N GLU A 54 4.28 -26.82 6.77
CA GLU A 54 4.20 -25.36 6.78
C GLU A 54 5.27 -24.67 5.91
N LYS A 55 4.83 -23.68 5.12
CA LYS A 55 5.43 -22.34 5.05
C LYS A 55 4.52 -21.39 4.26
N VAL A 56 4.21 -20.27 4.88
CA VAL A 56 3.37 -19.17 4.38
C VAL A 56 3.91 -18.68 3.03
N LYS A 57 3.06 -18.77 2.00
CA LYS A 57 3.35 -18.34 0.63
C LYS A 57 2.60 -17.04 0.33
N GLU A 58 3.42 -16.05 -0.02
CA GLU A 58 3.19 -14.95 -0.95
C GLU A 58 2.38 -15.37 -2.19
N GLU A 59 1.35 -14.59 -2.55
CA GLU A 59 0.72 -14.50 -3.89
C GLU A 59 -0.20 -13.26 -3.87
N ASP A 60 0.18 -12.15 -4.50
CA ASP A 60 0.07 -11.88 -5.95
C ASP A 60 -1.35 -12.10 -6.49
N ARG A 61 -2.13 -11.02 -6.60
CA ARG A 61 -3.36 -10.96 -7.38
C ARG A 61 -3.15 -10.02 -8.56
N ARG A 62 -2.94 -10.67 -9.70
CA ARG A 62 -2.86 -10.14 -11.06
C ARG A 62 -4.15 -9.38 -11.42
N GLY A 63 -3.99 -8.17 -11.96
CA GLY A 63 -5.02 -7.42 -12.68
C GLY A 63 -4.41 -6.88 -13.98
N GLU A 64 -5.19 -6.95 -15.06
CA GLU A 64 -4.77 -7.17 -16.44
C GLU A 64 -4.12 -6.03 -17.23
N ALA A 65 -3.47 -6.51 -18.29
CA ALA A 65 -2.87 -5.89 -19.46
C ALA A 65 -3.43 -4.54 -19.95
N VAL A 66 -2.50 -3.60 -20.17
CA VAL A 66 -2.55 -2.72 -21.34
C VAL A 66 -1.20 -2.90 -22.06
N GLY A 67 -1.30 -3.28 -23.33
CA GLY A 67 -0.15 -3.63 -24.17
C GLY A 67 0.78 -2.45 -24.41
N GLY A 68 2.07 -2.77 -24.31
CA GLY A 68 3.21 -2.00 -24.75
C GLY A 68 4.42 -2.91 -24.57
N GLU A 69 5.26 -3.06 -25.58
CA GLU A 69 6.49 -3.85 -25.51
C GLU A 69 7.37 -3.29 -24.40
N ALA A 70 7.26 -3.88 -23.21
CA ALA A 70 8.08 -3.53 -22.07
C ALA A 70 9.44 -4.20 -22.25
N ASP A 71 10.40 -3.37 -22.65
CA ASP A 71 11.84 -3.58 -22.61
C ASP A 71 12.23 -4.45 -21.40
N GLU A 72 13.02 -5.51 -21.64
CA GLU A 72 13.42 -6.48 -20.60
C GLU A 72 14.13 -5.81 -19.41
N GLY A 73 14.67 -4.60 -19.61
CA GLY A 73 15.22 -3.73 -18.56
C GLY A 73 14.20 -3.30 -17.51
N GLU A 74 12.93 -3.08 -17.88
CA GLU A 74 11.87 -2.62 -16.96
C GLU A 74 11.40 -3.72 -15.98
N LYS A 75 11.57 -5.00 -16.36
CA LYS A 75 11.23 -6.17 -15.53
C LYS A 75 12.31 -6.52 -14.49
N GLU A 76 13.59 -6.35 -14.83
CA GLU A 76 14.67 -6.53 -13.84
C GLU A 76 14.72 -5.35 -12.85
N PHE A 77 14.27 -4.18 -13.29
CA PHE A 77 14.23 -2.91 -12.57
C PHE A 77 13.31 -2.91 -11.34
N MET A 78 12.13 -3.53 -11.43
CA MET A 78 11.22 -3.71 -10.28
C MET A 78 11.76 -4.70 -9.24
N LYS A 79 12.68 -5.61 -9.60
CA LYS A 79 13.17 -6.64 -8.65
C LYS A 79 13.95 -6.06 -7.47
N LYS A 80 14.52 -4.85 -7.60
CA LYS A 80 15.28 -4.20 -6.52
C LYS A 80 14.46 -3.28 -5.64
N VAL A 81 13.24 -2.96 -6.05
CA VAL A 81 12.31 -2.10 -5.31
C VAL A 81 11.44 -2.97 -4.42
N ARG A 82 11.42 -2.71 -3.12
CA ARG A 82 10.49 -3.36 -2.19
C ARG A 82 9.65 -2.31 -1.50
N VAL A 83 8.35 -2.36 -1.73
CA VAL A 83 7.37 -1.53 -1.03
C VAL A 83 7.19 -2.09 0.38
N ARG A 84 7.30 -1.23 1.39
CA ARG A 84 7.10 -1.57 2.79
C ARG A 84 5.72 -1.14 3.28
N ALA A 85 5.29 0.05 2.89
CA ALA A 85 3.95 0.56 3.14
C ALA A 85 3.63 1.65 2.10
N ALA A 86 2.37 1.77 1.70
CA ALA A 86 1.94 2.78 0.75
C ALA A 86 0.47 3.18 1.01
N ASP A 87 0.22 4.48 0.94
CA ASP A 87 -1.10 5.11 0.85
C ASP A 87 -1.02 6.15 -0.27
N MET A 88 -1.02 5.67 -1.52
CA MET A 88 -1.11 6.45 -2.75
C MET A 88 -1.37 5.53 -3.96
N ALA A 89 -1.93 6.09 -5.04
CA ALA A 89 -2.23 5.32 -6.25
C ALA A 89 -0.97 4.69 -6.90
N ALA A 90 -1.11 3.52 -7.51
CA ALA A 90 0.01 2.78 -8.12
C ALA A 90 0.74 3.57 -9.23
N ALA A 91 0.04 4.46 -9.94
CA ALA A 91 0.68 5.37 -10.89
C ALA A 91 1.67 6.33 -10.21
N LEU A 92 1.32 6.86 -9.04
CA LEU A 92 2.17 7.76 -8.27
C LEU A 92 3.37 7.02 -7.67
N GLN A 93 3.17 5.79 -7.19
CA GLN A 93 4.25 4.92 -6.73
C GLN A 93 5.26 4.65 -7.86
N ARG A 94 4.79 4.32 -9.06
CA ARG A 94 5.65 4.12 -10.24
C ARG A 94 6.46 5.37 -10.57
N ARG A 95 5.89 6.57 -10.44
CA ARG A 95 6.63 7.84 -10.62
C ARG A 95 7.73 7.98 -9.57
N ALA A 96 7.44 7.69 -8.30
CA ALA A 96 8.43 7.74 -7.23
C ALA A 96 9.59 6.77 -7.49
N PHE A 97 9.30 5.53 -7.88
CA PHE A 97 10.33 4.52 -8.17
C PHE A 97 11.22 4.93 -9.34
N ARG A 98 10.62 5.46 -10.41
CA ARG A 98 11.35 5.94 -11.59
C ARG A 98 12.28 7.09 -11.24
N CYS A 99 11.74 8.13 -10.59
CA CYS A 99 12.53 9.29 -10.17
C CYS A 99 13.66 8.88 -9.23
N ALA A 100 13.38 8.04 -8.24
CA ALA A 100 14.40 7.57 -7.31
C ALA A 100 15.54 6.84 -8.05
N ARG A 101 15.22 6.05 -9.07
CA ARG A 101 16.19 5.26 -9.81
C ARG A 101 17.01 6.06 -10.81
N GLU A 102 16.40 6.99 -11.54
CA GLU A 102 17.14 7.94 -12.40
C GLU A 102 18.23 8.67 -11.60
N VAL A 103 17.86 9.10 -10.39
CA VAL A 103 18.78 9.77 -9.47
C VAL A 103 19.83 8.79 -8.92
N PHE A 104 19.47 7.53 -8.67
CA PHE A 104 20.40 6.50 -8.21
C PHE A 104 21.43 6.11 -9.28
N ASP A 105 21.00 5.95 -10.54
CA ASP A 105 21.85 5.51 -11.65
C ASP A 105 22.85 6.60 -12.09
N THR A 106 22.50 7.87 -11.90
CA THR A 106 23.41 8.99 -12.16
C THR A 106 24.50 9.17 -11.11
N MET A 107 24.44 8.42 -10.00
CA MET A 107 25.36 8.57 -8.87
C MET A 107 26.20 7.31 -8.64
N PRO A 108 27.54 7.38 -8.82
CA PRO A 108 28.42 6.24 -8.55
C PRO A 108 28.54 5.91 -7.05
N LYS A 109 28.20 6.87 -6.17
CA LYS A 109 28.14 6.70 -4.72
C LYS A 109 26.80 7.22 -4.22
N LEU A 110 26.19 6.50 -3.27
CA LEU A 110 24.92 6.90 -2.67
C LEU A 110 25.05 8.27 -1.96
N GLU A 111 24.36 9.28 -2.49
CA GLU A 111 24.24 10.59 -1.87
C GLU A 111 22.80 10.81 -1.38
N SER A 112 22.49 10.34 -0.16
CA SER A 112 21.12 10.34 0.40
C SER A 112 20.45 11.72 0.35
N LYS A 113 21.21 12.79 0.59
CA LYS A 113 20.70 14.18 0.57
C LYS A 113 20.22 14.57 -0.82
N ARG A 114 20.97 14.21 -1.87
CA ARG A 114 20.63 14.55 -3.25
C ARG A 114 19.42 13.75 -3.73
N LEU A 115 19.33 12.47 -3.35
CA LEU A 115 18.15 11.65 -3.62
C LEU A 115 16.88 12.20 -2.95
N ALA A 116 16.96 12.54 -1.66
CA ALA A 116 15.83 13.12 -0.93
C ALA A 116 15.38 14.45 -1.54
N LEU A 117 16.33 15.33 -1.89
CA LEU A 117 16.03 16.62 -2.52
C LEU A 117 15.38 16.44 -3.89
N ALA A 118 15.88 15.53 -4.73
CA ALA A 118 15.33 15.29 -6.06
C ALA A 118 13.88 14.80 -5.99
N LEU A 119 13.61 13.80 -5.14
CA LEU A 119 12.25 13.28 -4.94
C LEU A 119 11.30 14.35 -4.40
N LYS A 120 11.72 15.09 -3.36
CA LYS A 120 10.91 16.18 -2.82
C LYS A 120 10.59 17.23 -3.89
N LYS A 121 11.61 17.68 -4.63
CA LYS A 121 11.43 18.72 -5.66
C LYS A 121 10.50 18.28 -6.78
N GLU A 122 10.68 17.05 -7.26
CA GLU A 122 9.84 16.46 -8.31
C GLU A 122 8.37 16.42 -7.88
N PHE A 123 8.12 15.96 -6.65
CA PHE A 123 6.76 15.81 -6.13
C PHE A 123 6.11 17.14 -5.73
N ASP A 124 6.85 18.07 -5.12
CA ASP A 124 6.37 19.42 -4.83
C ASP A 124 5.97 20.15 -6.11
N THR A 125 6.77 20.00 -7.18
CA THR A 125 6.51 20.66 -8.47
C THR A 125 5.31 20.04 -9.19
N THR A 126 5.19 18.71 -9.18
CA THR A 126 4.19 17.99 -9.98
C THR A 126 2.85 17.85 -9.27
N TYR A 127 2.85 17.67 -7.96
CA TYR A 127 1.66 17.33 -7.16
C TYR A 127 1.33 18.37 -6.09
N GLY A 128 2.10 19.46 -6.04
CA GLY A 128 1.94 20.56 -5.09
C GLY A 128 2.60 20.29 -3.74
N PRO A 129 3.04 21.35 -3.04
CA PRO A 129 3.65 21.23 -1.72
C PRO A 129 2.62 20.84 -0.63
N ALA A 130 3.03 20.33 0.53
CA ALA A 130 4.42 20.11 0.98
C ALA A 130 4.74 18.62 1.11
N TRP A 131 5.62 18.14 0.23
CA TRP A 131 6.21 16.80 0.29
C TRP A 131 7.46 16.79 1.14
N HIS A 132 7.70 15.67 1.80
CA HIS A 132 8.87 15.41 2.62
C HIS A 132 9.47 14.09 2.19
N CYS A 133 10.79 14.02 2.12
CA CYS A 133 11.50 12.81 1.75
C CYS A 133 12.62 12.55 2.74
N ILE A 134 12.66 11.34 3.30
CA ILE A 134 13.71 10.85 4.20
C ILE A 134 14.37 9.66 3.52
N VAL A 135 15.70 9.68 3.46
CA VAL A 135 16.51 8.64 2.81
C VAL A 135 17.63 8.23 3.76
N GLY A 136 17.80 6.92 3.98
CA GLY A 136 18.87 6.40 4.81
C GLY A 136 18.99 4.88 4.75
N THR A 137 20.06 4.34 5.33
CA THR A 137 20.25 2.88 5.47
C THR A 137 19.50 2.30 6.67
N SER A 138 19.13 3.15 7.64
CA SER A 138 18.28 2.83 8.77
C SER A 138 17.69 4.13 9.35
N PHE A 139 16.39 4.14 9.65
CA PHE A 139 15.73 5.21 10.38
C PHE A 139 14.44 4.69 11.03
N GLY A 140 14.02 5.32 12.12
CA GLY A 140 12.68 5.21 12.67
C GLY A 140 11.88 6.46 12.35
N SER A 141 10.58 6.31 12.08
CA SER A 141 9.70 7.44 11.76
C SER A 141 8.33 7.27 12.40
N TYR A 142 7.81 8.34 12.98
CA TYR A 142 6.41 8.46 13.41
C TYR A 142 5.87 9.77 12.85
N VAL A 143 5.12 9.70 11.74
CA VAL A 143 4.73 10.88 10.97
C VAL A 143 3.22 10.89 10.70
N THR A 144 2.62 12.07 10.82
CA THR A 144 1.27 12.32 10.33
C THR A 144 1.37 12.80 8.88
N HIS A 145 0.60 12.17 7.99
CA HIS A 145 0.60 12.46 6.57
C HIS A 145 -0.82 12.66 6.07
N SER A 146 -0.96 13.36 4.93
CA SER A 146 -2.22 13.47 4.22
C SER A 146 -2.56 12.15 3.52
N LEU A 147 -3.87 11.86 3.44
CA LEU A 147 -4.38 10.69 2.71
C LEU A 147 -3.90 10.68 1.26
N GLY A 148 -3.57 9.49 0.76
CA GLY A 148 -3.14 9.29 -0.62
C GLY A 148 -1.76 9.89 -0.94
N GLY A 149 -1.00 10.30 0.08
CA GLY A 149 0.28 10.97 -0.06
C GLY A 149 1.42 10.31 0.70
N PHE A 150 1.42 8.99 0.93
CA PHE A 150 2.47 8.31 1.69
C PHE A 150 3.04 7.09 0.97
N LEU A 151 4.37 6.95 0.99
CA LEU A 151 5.09 5.83 0.40
C LEU A 151 6.38 5.55 1.17
N TYR A 152 6.51 4.32 1.64
CA TYR A 152 7.71 3.78 2.26
C TYR A 152 8.20 2.57 1.46
N PHE A 153 9.40 2.66 0.91
CA PHE A 153 10.00 1.61 0.10
C PHE A 153 11.52 1.54 0.28
N SER A 154 12.13 0.49 -0.24
CA SER A 154 13.58 0.36 -0.29
C SER A 154 14.06 0.03 -1.70
N ILE A 155 15.21 0.59 -2.08
CA ILE A 155 16.01 0.17 -3.24
C ILE A 155 17.30 -0.43 -2.67
N ASP A 156 17.53 -1.73 -2.91
CA ASP A 156 18.64 -2.48 -2.33
C ASP A 156 18.69 -2.38 -0.78
N LYS A 157 19.68 -1.63 -0.25
CA LYS A 157 19.90 -1.40 1.19
C LYS A 157 19.50 0.02 1.64
N VAL A 158 18.93 0.81 0.75
CA VAL A 158 18.54 2.19 1.00
C VAL A 158 17.03 2.25 1.19
N TYR A 159 16.61 2.85 2.28
CA TYR A 159 15.21 3.07 2.62
C TYR A 159 14.83 4.50 2.25
N ILE A 160 13.66 4.65 1.63
CA ILE A 160 13.09 5.93 1.21
C ILE A 160 11.68 6.04 1.75
N LEU A 161 11.42 7.10 2.52
CA LEU A 161 10.12 7.47 3.03
C LEU A 161 9.72 8.83 2.42
N LEU A 162 8.68 8.82 1.59
CA LEU A 162 8.13 9.99 0.90
C LEU A 162 6.70 10.21 1.40
N PHE A 163 6.40 11.39 1.94
CA PHE A 163 5.07 11.69 2.44
C PHE A 163 4.66 13.16 2.26
N ARG A 164 3.37 13.42 2.07
CA ARG A 164 2.79 14.76 1.99
C ARG A 164 2.17 15.17 3.32
N THR A 165 2.39 16.41 3.74
CA THR A 165 1.72 17.01 4.91
C THR A 165 0.68 18.01 4.46
N ALA A 166 -0.38 18.17 5.26
CA ALA A 166 -1.28 19.29 5.11
C ALA A 166 -0.53 20.56 5.55
N VAL A 167 -0.46 21.55 4.66
CA VAL A 167 0.03 22.88 4.99
C VAL A 167 -1.11 23.85 4.72
N GLU A 168 -1.57 24.56 5.74
CA GLU A 168 -2.43 25.73 5.53
C GLU A 168 -1.52 26.89 5.15
N PRO A 169 -1.69 27.48 3.95
CA PRO A 169 -0.97 28.69 3.60
C PRO A 169 -1.35 29.79 4.60
N LEU A 170 -0.38 30.29 5.36
CA LEU A 170 -0.56 31.50 6.13
C LEU A 170 -0.78 32.64 5.13
N ALA A 171 -2.00 33.14 5.05
CA ALA A 171 -2.30 34.35 4.30
C ALA A 171 -1.52 35.51 4.94
N HIS A 172 -0.57 36.06 4.19
CA HIS A 172 0.17 37.27 4.54
C HIS A 172 -0.50 38.49 3.91
#